data_AF-A0A287BQ47-F1
#
_entry.id   AF-A0A287BQ47-F1
#
_cell.length_a   1.000
_cell.length_b   1.000
_cell.length_c   1.000
_cell.angle_alpha   90.00
_cell.angle_beta   90.00
_cell.angle_gamma   90.00
#
_symmetry.space_group_name_H-M   'P 1'
#
loop_
_entity.id
_entity.type
_entity.pdbx_description
1 polymer ?
#
loop_
_entity_poly.entity_id
_entity_poly.type
_entity_poly.pdbx_seq_one_letter_code
_entity_poly.pdbx_strand_id
1 'polypeptide(L)'
;MRPNMLRFIQKFSRASSKMLKYPSTVGLGASGRIETLCYKTSLQQNFPRLFPRPWLFPSFPVCRSKTRYYHTSPCSFKKREQAVLPARPPRTISHLPDSPKPALYITLAGLVPFVAPPLVMVITETYIPVLAFTQVAYGASVLSFLGGVRWGFALPEGSPAKPDFLNLANSTAPVMFSWFALFISERLSEAIVTVIIGLGIALHVEVFLLPHYPNWFKALRIVVTLVAFFSFVITLLVKGIYPEKGPKRPGQVE
;
A
#
# COMPACT_ATOMS: atom_id res chain seq x y z
N MET A 1 42.82 -7.84 26.08
CA MET A 1 42.43 -6.79 27.04
C MET A 1 41.17 -6.09 26.55
N ARG A 2 40.02 -6.44 27.14
CA ARG A 2 38.68 -5.99 26.74
C ARG A 2 37.89 -5.62 28.03
N PRO A 3 38.02 -4.39 28.59
CA PRO A 3 37.19 -3.99 29.74
C PRO A 3 36.31 -2.75 29.54
N ASN A 4 36.37 -2.05 28.40
CA ASN A 4 35.71 -0.73 28.29
C ASN A 4 34.30 -0.75 27.66
N MET A 5 33.91 -1.80 26.96
CA MET A 5 32.65 -1.83 26.20
C MET A 5 31.42 -2.16 27.08
N LEU A 6 31.61 -2.93 28.16
CA LEU A 6 30.53 -3.32 29.08
C LEU A 6 30.06 -2.17 30.00
N ARG A 7 30.95 -1.21 30.30
CA ARG A 7 30.59 -0.04 31.14
C ARG A 7 29.69 0.96 30.41
N PHE A 8 29.76 1.01 29.08
CA PHE A 8 28.95 1.94 28.30
C PHE A 8 27.48 1.50 28.22
N ILE A 9 27.25 0.20 28.09
CA ILE A 9 25.90 -0.40 28.07
C ILE A 9 25.22 -0.26 29.44
N GLN A 10 25.97 -0.41 30.53
CA GLN A 10 25.44 -0.27 31.88
C GLN A 10 25.03 1.18 32.23
N LYS A 11 25.67 2.19 31.62
CA LYS A 11 25.33 3.61 31.80
C LYS A 11 23.98 3.98 31.15
N PHE A 12 23.67 3.40 29.98
CA PHE A 12 22.37 3.63 29.33
C PHE A 12 21.20 2.96 30.06
N SER A 13 21.42 1.80 30.67
CA SER A 13 20.38 1.10 31.43
C SER A 13 19.92 1.87 32.68
N ARG A 14 20.81 2.59 33.36
CA ARG A 14 20.47 3.37 34.58
C ARG A 14 19.84 4.75 34.29
N ALA A 15 19.91 5.26 33.06
CA ALA A 15 19.32 6.55 32.71
C ALA A 15 17.83 6.45 32.32
N SER A 16 17.34 5.25 31.97
CA SER A 16 15.99 5.04 31.43
C SER A 16 14.88 4.86 32.49
N SER A 17 15.23 4.61 33.76
CA SER A 17 14.24 4.26 34.79
C SER A 17 13.57 5.44 35.51
N LYS A 18 13.86 6.70 35.14
CA LYS A 18 13.35 7.88 35.85
C LYS A 18 12.21 8.65 35.17
N MET A 19 11.64 8.15 34.07
CA MET A 19 10.67 8.93 33.30
C MET A 19 9.37 8.19 33.00
N LEU A 20 8.79 7.56 34.02
CA LEU A 20 7.40 7.07 33.97
C LEU A 20 6.73 7.14 35.34
N LYS A 21 6.45 8.36 35.82
CA LYS A 21 5.49 8.60 36.91
C LYS A 21 4.76 9.91 36.67
N TYR A 22 3.61 9.83 36.02
CA TYR A 22 2.53 10.78 36.18
C TYR A 22 1.23 9.98 36.30
N PRO A 23 0.54 10.00 37.46
CA PRO A 23 -0.81 9.51 37.58
C PRO A 23 -1.77 10.61 37.12
N SER A 24 -2.46 10.40 36.01
CA SER A 24 -3.56 11.26 35.59
C SER A 24 -4.79 10.94 36.44
N THR A 25 -4.88 11.57 37.61
CA THR A 25 -6.14 11.65 38.36
C THR A 25 -7.06 12.64 37.66
N VAL A 26 -8.06 12.15 36.92
CA VAL A 26 -9.21 12.96 36.48
C VAL A 26 -10.42 12.48 37.26
N GLY A 27 -11.03 13.43 37.96
CA GLY A 27 -12.00 13.23 39.03
C GLY A 27 -13.33 12.64 38.59
N LEU A 28 -13.87 11.86 39.52
CA LEU A 28 -15.26 11.43 39.62
C LEU A 28 -16.19 12.66 39.61
N GLY A 29 -17.04 12.77 38.59
CA GLY A 29 -18.23 13.63 38.58
C GLY A 29 -19.46 12.74 38.45
N ALA A 30 -20.15 12.52 39.56
CA ALA A 30 -21.35 11.72 39.64
C ALA A 30 -22.53 12.38 38.91
N SER A 31 -23.25 11.61 38.09
CA SER A 31 -24.68 11.83 37.84
C SER A 31 -25.31 10.52 37.44
N GLY A 32 -26.06 9.93 38.37
CA GLY A 32 -26.68 8.63 38.19
C GLY A 32 -27.89 8.66 37.27
N ARG A 33 -28.10 7.55 36.57
CA ARG A 33 -29.43 6.93 36.48
C ARG A 33 -29.31 5.45 36.24
N ILE A 34 -29.94 4.73 37.16
CA ILE A 34 -30.11 3.29 37.26
C ILE A 34 -31.05 2.84 36.15
N GLU A 35 -30.69 1.80 35.40
CA GLU A 35 -31.62 0.71 35.12
C GLU A 35 -30.85 -0.62 35.02
N THR A 36 -31.35 -1.58 35.78
CA THR A 36 -30.80 -2.90 36.05
C THR A 36 -31.83 -3.89 35.55
N LEU A 37 -31.46 -4.83 34.67
CA LEU A 37 -32.09 -6.16 34.50
C LEU A 37 -31.26 -6.95 33.47
N CYS A 38 -30.32 -7.78 33.91
CA CYS A 38 -30.50 -9.19 34.30
C CYS A 38 -30.36 -10.18 33.12
N TYR A 39 -29.12 -10.65 32.96
CA TYR A 39 -28.71 -12.07 32.88
C TYR A 39 -29.61 -13.06 32.11
N LYS A 40 -29.09 -13.60 31.00
CA LYS A 40 -28.73 -15.04 30.94
C LYS A 40 -27.97 -15.41 29.66
N THR A 41 -26.81 -15.99 29.91
CA THR A 41 -26.04 -16.90 29.04
C THR A 41 -26.84 -18.13 28.61
N SER A 42 -26.66 -18.60 27.37
CA SER A 42 -26.65 -20.04 27.09
C SER A 42 -25.89 -20.36 25.80
N LEU A 43 -24.77 -21.05 26.00
CA LEU A 43 -23.93 -21.75 25.03
C LEU A 43 -24.42 -23.20 24.99
N GLN A 44 -24.86 -23.75 23.84
CA GLN A 44 -24.66 -25.18 23.56
C GLN A 44 -24.98 -25.59 22.11
N GLN A 45 -24.08 -26.42 21.59
CA GLN A 45 -24.11 -27.20 20.36
C GLN A 45 -25.14 -28.35 20.40
N ASN A 46 -25.67 -28.78 19.23
CA ASN A 46 -25.46 -30.11 18.62
C ASN A 46 -26.52 -30.48 17.55
N PHE A 47 -26.05 -31.07 16.43
CA PHE A 47 -26.77 -31.86 15.41
C PHE A 47 -26.89 -33.35 15.87
N PRO A 48 -27.39 -34.35 15.08
CA PRO A 48 -28.63 -34.54 14.29
C PRO A 48 -29.33 -35.94 14.51
N ARG A 49 -30.36 -36.26 13.69
CA ARG A 49 -30.80 -37.58 13.11
C ARG A 49 -32.02 -38.37 13.67
N LEU A 50 -32.84 -38.82 12.68
CA LEU A 50 -33.60 -40.09 12.50
C LEU A 50 -35.16 -40.09 12.53
N PHE A 51 -35.71 -40.58 11.41
CA PHE A 51 -37.10 -40.94 11.01
C PHE A 51 -37.58 -42.26 11.68
N PRO A 52 -38.90 -42.65 11.70
CA PRO A 52 -39.66 -43.17 10.53
C PRO A 52 -41.22 -42.95 10.46
N ARG A 53 -41.78 -43.35 9.30
CA ARG A 53 -43.14 -43.29 8.67
C ARG A 53 -44.13 -44.36 9.23
N PRO A 54 -45.45 -44.49 8.83
CA PRO A 54 -45.88 -44.90 7.45
C PRO A 54 -47.32 -44.52 6.90
N TRP A 55 -47.40 -44.43 5.55
CA TRP A 55 -48.42 -44.88 4.55
C TRP A 55 -49.95 -44.63 4.64
N LEU A 56 -50.54 -44.13 3.52
CA LEU A 56 -51.48 -44.84 2.61
C LEU A 56 -51.79 -44.02 1.31
N PHE A 57 -51.79 -44.71 0.16
CA PHE A 57 -52.19 -44.34 -1.23
C PHE A 57 -53.30 -45.36 -1.66
N PRO A 58 -53.86 -45.45 -2.91
CA PRO A 58 -53.74 -44.66 -4.16
C PRO A 58 -55.09 -44.42 -4.92
N SER A 59 -55.05 -43.71 -6.06
CA SER A 59 -55.83 -44.05 -7.29
C SER A 59 -55.27 -43.31 -8.52
N PHE A 60 -54.96 -44.07 -9.58
CA PHE A 60 -54.61 -43.67 -10.96
C PHE A 60 -55.78 -44.14 -11.87
N PRO A 61 -56.00 -43.70 -13.15
CA PRO A 61 -54.97 -43.74 -14.21
C PRO A 61 -55.12 -42.80 -15.45
N VAL A 62 -54.20 -43.02 -16.41
CA VAL A 62 -54.29 -42.90 -17.89
C VAL A 62 -53.62 -41.71 -18.57
N CYS A 63 -52.63 -42.07 -19.40
CA CYS A 63 -51.91 -41.28 -20.39
C CYS A 63 -52.75 -41.09 -21.67
N ARG A 64 -52.76 -39.87 -22.22
CA ARG A 64 -53.09 -39.63 -23.63
C ARG A 64 -52.20 -38.53 -24.19
N SER A 65 -51.34 -38.90 -25.13
CA SER A 65 -50.53 -37.99 -25.94
C SER A 65 -51.40 -37.34 -27.02
N LYS A 66 -51.17 -36.05 -27.33
CA LYS A 66 -51.25 -35.48 -28.70
C LYS A 66 -50.80 -34.01 -28.78
N THR A 67 -49.83 -33.81 -29.67
CA THR A 67 -49.65 -32.69 -30.63
C THR A 67 -49.45 -31.25 -30.15
N ARG A 68 -48.16 -30.86 -30.07
CA ARG A 68 -47.52 -29.79 -30.87
C ARG A 68 -48.43 -28.66 -31.36
N TYR A 69 -48.25 -27.48 -30.75
CA TYR A 69 -48.46 -26.18 -31.38
C TYR A 69 -47.23 -25.31 -31.12
N TYR A 70 -46.50 -25.00 -32.20
CA TYR A 70 -45.44 -23.99 -32.19
C TYR A 70 -46.12 -22.62 -32.09
N HIS A 71 -46.02 -21.97 -30.94
CA HIS A 71 -46.31 -20.55 -30.84
C HIS A 71 -45.03 -19.77 -31.14
N THR A 72 -44.97 -19.20 -32.34
CA THR A 72 -44.02 -18.16 -32.71
C THR A 72 -44.37 -16.90 -31.91
N SER A 73 -43.60 -16.63 -30.86
CA SER A 73 -43.65 -15.35 -30.15
C SER A 73 -43.17 -14.23 -31.07
N PRO A 74 -43.93 -13.14 -31.25
CA PRO A 74 -43.44 -12.00 -32.01
C PRO A 74 -42.35 -11.30 -31.20
N CYS A 75 -41.16 -11.18 -31.78
CA CYS A 75 -40.08 -10.36 -31.25
C CYS A 75 -40.54 -8.90 -31.23
N SER A 76 -41.01 -8.40 -30.08
CA SER A 76 -41.14 -6.96 -29.90
C SER A 76 -39.74 -6.37 -29.96
N PHE A 77 -39.52 -5.43 -30.88
CA PHE A 77 -38.36 -4.55 -30.90
C PHE A 77 -38.28 -3.80 -29.57
N LYS A 78 -37.61 -4.40 -28.60
CA LYS A 78 -37.21 -3.71 -27.38
C LYS A 78 -36.15 -2.71 -27.81
N LYS A 79 -36.57 -1.45 -27.91
CA LYS A 79 -35.73 -0.26 -28.07
C LYS A 79 -34.43 -0.51 -27.31
N ARG A 80 -33.33 -0.67 -28.06
CA ARG A 80 -31.98 -0.90 -27.52
C ARG A 80 -31.69 0.32 -26.65
N GLU A 81 -31.94 0.16 -25.36
CA GLU A 81 -31.47 1.07 -24.32
C GLU A 81 -30.00 1.29 -24.65
N GLN A 82 -29.65 2.53 -25.01
CA GLN A 82 -28.25 2.90 -25.17
C GLN A 82 -27.54 2.35 -23.95
N ALA A 83 -26.62 1.41 -24.16
CA ALA A 83 -25.62 1.10 -23.17
C ALA A 83 -24.88 2.43 -22.95
N VAL A 84 -25.30 3.18 -21.94
CA VAL A 84 -24.51 4.24 -21.37
C VAL A 84 -23.25 3.52 -20.92
N LEU A 85 -22.20 3.65 -21.74
CA LEU A 85 -20.84 3.30 -21.34
C LEU A 85 -20.70 3.82 -19.90
N PRO A 86 -20.35 2.97 -18.92
CA PRO A 86 -20.19 3.45 -17.56
C PRO A 86 -19.22 4.62 -17.63
N ALA A 87 -19.67 5.79 -17.17
CA ALA A 87 -18.86 7.00 -17.14
C ALA A 87 -17.50 6.61 -16.56
N ARG A 88 -16.44 6.87 -17.34
CA ARG A 88 -15.07 6.53 -16.97
C ARG A 88 -14.87 6.94 -15.51
N PRO A 89 -14.50 6.03 -14.59
CA PRO A 89 -14.41 6.39 -13.19
C PRO A 89 -13.51 7.63 -13.08
N PRO A 90 -13.92 8.65 -12.30
CA PRO A 90 -13.15 9.88 -12.19
C PRO A 90 -11.70 9.51 -11.87
N ARG A 91 -10.78 9.96 -12.73
CA ARG A 91 -9.36 9.63 -12.58
C ARG A 91 -8.94 10.15 -11.22
N THR A 92 -8.45 9.30 -10.33
CA THR A 92 -8.06 9.67 -8.96
C THR A 92 -7.20 10.95 -8.89
N ILE A 93 -6.42 11.21 -9.95
CA ILE A 93 -5.59 12.42 -10.14
C ILE A 93 -6.40 13.74 -10.12
N SER A 94 -7.69 13.74 -10.47
CA SER A 94 -8.54 14.95 -10.46
C SER A 94 -8.78 15.51 -9.06
N HIS A 95 -8.52 14.73 -8.00
CA HIS A 95 -8.65 15.13 -6.60
C HIS A 95 -7.37 15.74 -6.00
N LEU A 96 -6.33 15.95 -6.81
CA LEU A 96 -5.10 16.62 -6.36
C LEU A 96 -5.32 18.05 -5.81
N PRO A 97 -6.17 18.93 -6.40
CA PRO A 97 -6.41 20.27 -5.87
C PRO A 97 -7.16 20.26 -4.53
N ASP A 98 -7.81 19.16 -4.16
CA ASP A 98 -8.52 18.99 -2.88
C ASP A 98 -7.55 18.73 -1.71
N SER A 99 -6.25 18.57 -1.99
CA SER A 99 -5.25 18.26 -0.97
C SER A 99 -4.95 19.44 -0.05
N PRO A 100 -4.66 19.20 1.25
CA PRO A 100 -4.18 20.24 2.14
C PRO A 100 -2.91 20.89 1.57
N LYS A 101 -2.92 22.22 1.39
CA LYS A 101 -1.80 22.98 0.81
C LYS A 101 -0.43 22.61 1.41
N PRO A 102 -0.27 22.46 2.75
CA PRO A 102 1.03 22.08 3.31
C PRO A 102 1.51 20.70 2.83
N ALA A 103 0.60 19.72 2.76
CA ALA A 103 0.93 18.37 2.31
C ALA A 103 1.37 18.38 0.83
N LEU A 104 0.69 19.17 -0.01
CA LEU A 104 1.05 19.34 -1.41
C LEU A 104 2.44 19.98 -1.55
N TYR A 105 2.71 21.10 -0.87
CA TYR A 105 4.00 21.79 -1.00
C TYR A 105 5.18 20.94 -0.50
N ILE A 106 5.03 20.29 0.66
CA ILE A 106 6.07 19.41 1.21
C ILE A 106 6.33 18.24 0.27
N THR A 107 5.27 17.66 -0.29
CA THR A 107 5.42 16.51 -1.18
C THR A 107 6.06 16.90 -2.51
N LEU A 108 5.72 18.06 -3.08
CA LEU A 108 6.36 18.58 -4.28
C LEU A 108 7.84 18.93 -4.03
N ALA A 109 8.16 19.53 -2.89
CA ALA A 109 9.56 19.78 -2.51
C ALA A 109 10.34 18.47 -2.38
N GLY A 110 9.71 17.42 -1.85
CA GLY A 110 10.26 16.07 -1.80
C GLY A 110 10.52 15.41 -3.17
N LEU A 111 10.08 15.98 -4.29
CA LEU A 111 10.41 15.47 -5.63
C LEU A 111 11.77 15.95 -6.14
N VAL A 112 12.36 16.97 -5.51
CA VAL A 112 13.63 17.56 -5.96
C VAL A 112 14.75 16.51 -6.04
N PRO A 113 14.99 15.65 -5.04
CA PRO A 113 16.07 14.68 -5.12
C PRO A 113 15.79 13.51 -6.09
N PHE A 114 14.55 13.37 -6.58
CA PHE A 114 14.28 12.48 -7.71
C PHE A 114 14.67 13.11 -9.04
N VAL A 115 14.30 14.37 -9.28
CA VAL A 115 14.41 15.05 -10.59
C VAL A 115 15.78 15.69 -10.82
N ALA A 116 16.39 16.24 -9.78
CA ALA A 116 17.66 16.96 -9.91
C ALA A 116 18.80 16.08 -10.46
N PRO A 117 19.02 14.83 -9.99
CA PRO A 117 20.10 13.98 -10.50
C PRO A 117 20.05 13.74 -12.03
N PRO A 118 18.95 13.22 -12.61
CA PRO A 118 18.88 13.03 -14.06
C PRO A 118 18.92 14.34 -14.83
N LEU A 119 18.33 15.43 -14.31
CA LEU A 119 18.39 16.73 -14.97
C LEU A 119 19.83 17.23 -15.11
N VAL A 120 20.63 17.13 -14.05
CA VAL A 120 22.05 17.50 -14.08
C VAL A 120 22.83 16.62 -15.07
N MET A 121 22.58 15.31 -15.07
CA MET A 121 23.27 14.40 -15.99
C MET A 121 22.90 14.64 -17.46
N VAL A 122 21.65 15.03 -17.75
CA VAL A 122 21.22 15.43 -19.09
C VAL A 122 21.89 16.74 -19.51
N ILE A 123 21.91 17.76 -18.65
CA ILE A 123 22.53 19.06 -18.96
C ILE A 123 24.05 18.94 -19.19
N THR A 124 24.71 18.07 -18.42
CA THR A 124 26.15 17.84 -18.52
C THR A 124 26.53 16.79 -19.56
N GLU A 125 25.54 16.15 -20.20
CA GLU A 125 25.73 15.07 -21.17
C GLU A 125 26.70 13.99 -20.69
N THR A 126 26.66 13.71 -19.39
CA THR A 126 27.61 12.80 -18.74
C THR A 126 26.88 12.01 -17.67
N TYR A 127 27.04 10.69 -17.68
CA TYR A 127 26.56 9.85 -16.60
C TYR A 127 27.47 9.99 -15.37
N ILE A 128 26.89 10.35 -14.23
CA ILE A 128 27.60 10.56 -12.97
C ILE A 128 27.09 9.51 -11.96
N PRO A 129 27.85 8.43 -11.69
CA PRO A 129 27.41 7.32 -10.82
C PRO A 129 27.00 7.77 -9.41
N VAL A 130 27.68 8.77 -8.85
CA VAL A 130 27.36 9.31 -7.52
C VAL A 130 25.97 9.94 -7.50
N LEU A 131 25.57 10.65 -8.56
CA LEU A 131 24.23 11.24 -8.67
C LEU A 131 23.16 10.14 -8.78
N ALA A 132 23.41 9.13 -9.61
CA ALA A 132 22.52 7.98 -9.70
C ALA A 132 22.39 7.23 -8.36
N PHE A 133 23.48 7.04 -7.63
CA PHE A 133 23.46 6.46 -6.28
C PHE A 133 22.63 7.31 -5.32
N THR A 134 22.83 8.64 -5.29
CA THR A 134 22.03 9.52 -4.41
C THR A 134 20.54 9.46 -4.72
N GLN A 135 20.18 9.36 -6.00
CA GLN A 135 18.79 9.19 -6.44
C GLN A 135 18.20 7.86 -5.96
N VAL A 136 18.96 6.76 -6.08
CA VAL A 136 18.57 5.44 -5.56
C VAL A 136 18.42 5.47 -4.04
N ALA A 137 19.39 6.04 -3.32
CA ALA A 137 19.35 6.13 -1.87
C ALA A 137 18.15 6.93 -1.37
N TYR A 138 17.83 8.03 -2.05
CA TYR A 138 16.63 8.80 -1.75
C TYR A 138 15.35 8.00 -2.06
N GLY A 139 15.28 7.37 -3.23
CA GLY A 139 14.12 6.54 -3.60
C GLY A 139 13.88 5.38 -2.65
N ALA A 140 14.95 4.70 -2.21
CA ALA A 140 14.90 3.66 -1.19
C ALA A 140 14.39 4.23 0.15
N SER A 141 14.91 5.39 0.58
CA SER A 141 14.46 6.06 1.81
C SER A 141 12.96 6.40 1.78
N VAL A 142 12.47 6.96 0.66
CA VAL A 142 11.05 7.22 0.45
C VAL A 142 10.26 5.91 0.48
N LEU A 143 10.71 4.87 -0.23
CA LEU A 143 10.05 3.57 -0.25
C LEU A 143 9.94 2.94 1.15
N SER A 144 10.98 3.02 1.97
CA SER A 144 10.95 2.58 3.37
C SER A 144 9.94 3.39 4.20
N PHE A 145 9.89 4.72 3.99
CA PHE A 145 8.92 5.60 4.65
C PHE A 145 7.46 5.23 4.30
N LEU A 146 7.17 4.78 3.07
CA LEU A 146 5.83 4.29 2.71
C LEU A 146 5.38 3.11 3.58
N GLY A 147 6.31 2.23 3.99
CA GLY A 147 6.03 1.18 4.96
C GLY A 147 5.55 1.76 6.30
N GLY A 148 6.27 2.76 6.82
CA GLY A 148 5.91 3.45 8.07
C GLY A 148 4.57 4.19 8.03
N VAL A 149 4.21 4.78 6.89
CA VAL A 149 2.93 5.49 6.72
C VAL A 149 1.73 4.56 6.96
N ARG A 150 1.85 3.28 6.58
CA ARG A 150 0.80 2.28 6.79
C ARG A 150 0.55 2.01 8.27
N TRP A 151 1.60 1.99 9.09
CA TRP A 151 1.46 1.92 10.56
C TRP A 151 0.75 3.16 11.09
N GLY A 152 1.12 4.35 10.60
CA GLY A 152 0.47 5.61 10.98
C GLY A 152 -1.03 5.66 10.69
N PHE A 153 -1.49 5.00 9.63
CA PHE A 153 -2.92 4.88 9.31
C PHE A 153 -3.64 3.80 10.14
N ALA A 154 -2.96 2.72 10.51
CA ALA A 154 -3.59 1.57 11.18
C ALA A 154 -3.69 1.71 12.71
N LEU A 155 -2.79 2.49 13.34
CA LEU A 155 -2.72 2.63 14.80
C LEU A 155 -3.85 3.45 15.46
N PRO A 156 -4.42 4.51 14.84
CA PRO A 156 -5.50 5.28 15.46
C PRO A 156 -6.73 4.42 15.78
N GLU A 157 -7.32 4.65 16.95
CA GLU A 157 -8.57 3.98 17.36
C GLU A 157 -9.70 4.28 16.37
N GLY A 158 -10.43 3.24 15.95
CA GLY A 158 -11.49 3.37 14.94
C GLY A 158 -10.98 3.50 13.50
N SER A 159 -9.68 3.28 13.24
CA SER A 159 -9.17 3.25 11.87
C SER A 159 -9.90 2.20 11.02
N PRO A 160 -10.32 2.54 9.78
CA PRO A 160 -10.92 1.58 8.86
C PRO A 160 -9.98 0.43 8.48
N ALA A 161 -8.67 0.62 8.64
CA ALA A 161 -7.67 -0.41 8.40
C ALA A 161 -7.12 -0.90 9.74
N LYS A 162 -7.74 -1.95 10.28
CA LYS A 162 -7.32 -2.57 11.55
C LYS A 162 -5.85 -3.02 11.49
N PRO A 163 -5.15 -3.05 12.64
CA PRO A 163 -3.79 -3.56 12.75
C PRO A 163 -3.74 -5.10 12.65
N ASP A 164 -4.34 -5.64 11.60
CA ASP A 164 -4.36 -7.07 11.30
C ASP A 164 -2.97 -7.49 10.79
N PHE A 165 -2.58 -8.74 11.06
CA PHE A 165 -1.27 -9.26 10.69
C PHE A 165 -0.93 -9.05 9.20
N LEU A 166 -1.89 -9.30 8.30
CA LEU A 166 -1.70 -9.09 6.86
C LEU A 166 -1.49 -7.62 6.50
N ASN A 167 -2.21 -6.72 7.16
CA ASN A 167 -2.10 -5.28 6.94
C ASN A 167 -0.73 -4.75 7.38
N LEU A 168 -0.24 -5.24 8.53
CA LEU A 168 1.08 -4.91 9.05
C LEU A 168 2.20 -5.59 8.27
N ALA A 169 2.06 -6.86 7.88
CA ALA A 169 3.06 -7.57 7.08
C ALA A 169 3.28 -6.89 5.71
N ASN A 170 2.22 -6.36 5.10
CA ASN A 170 2.33 -5.61 3.84
C ASN A 170 3.14 -4.31 3.97
N SER A 171 3.29 -3.76 5.18
CA SER A 171 4.15 -2.59 5.42
C SER A 171 5.65 -2.93 5.35
N THR A 172 6.00 -4.21 5.56
CA THR A 172 7.38 -4.70 5.53
C THR A 172 7.91 -4.81 4.11
N ALA A 173 7.05 -5.09 3.13
CA ALA A 173 7.45 -5.26 1.74
C ALA A 173 8.22 -4.04 1.19
N PRO A 174 7.72 -2.78 1.28
CA PRO A 174 8.49 -1.60 0.88
C PRO A 174 9.86 -1.49 1.55
N VAL A 175 9.96 -1.81 2.84
CA VAL A 175 11.22 -1.77 3.60
C VAL A 175 12.21 -2.80 3.08
N MET A 176 11.75 -4.01 2.74
CA MET A 176 12.60 -5.06 2.16
C MET A 176 13.12 -4.70 0.78
N PHE A 177 12.27 -4.15 -0.10
CA PHE A 177 12.71 -3.65 -1.40
C PHE A 177 13.73 -2.51 -1.27
N SER A 178 13.51 -1.58 -0.34
CA SER A 178 14.46 -0.50 -0.04
C SER A 178 15.81 -1.05 0.41
N TRP A 179 15.81 -1.95 1.40
CA TRP A 179 17.04 -2.54 1.93
C TRP A 179 17.78 -3.33 0.85
N PHE A 180 17.06 -4.13 0.07
CA PHE A 180 17.65 -4.91 -1.03
C PHE A 180 18.22 -4.02 -2.13
N ALA A 181 17.53 -2.93 -2.51
CA ALA A 181 18.04 -1.97 -3.50
C ALA A 181 19.37 -1.33 -3.06
N LEU A 182 19.51 -0.99 -1.78
CA LEU A 182 20.77 -0.48 -1.24
C LEU A 182 21.86 -1.55 -1.17
N PHE A 183 21.48 -2.80 -0.88
CA PHE A 183 22.41 -3.93 -0.86
C PHE A 183 23.05 -4.18 -2.23
N ILE A 184 22.27 -4.05 -3.32
CA ILE A 184 22.77 -4.23 -4.70
C ILE A 184 23.22 -2.91 -5.36
N SER A 185 23.49 -1.86 -4.57
CA SER A 185 23.79 -0.51 -5.09
C SER A 185 25.06 -0.42 -5.93
N GLU A 186 25.99 -1.38 -5.83
CA GLU A 186 27.12 -1.51 -6.76
C GLU A 186 26.65 -1.67 -8.21
N ARG A 187 25.50 -2.30 -8.42
CA ARG A 187 24.83 -2.48 -9.71
C ARG A 187 23.68 -1.50 -9.82
N LEU A 188 24.01 -0.21 -9.99
CA LEU A 188 23.04 0.89 -9.97
C LEU A 188 21.81 0.67 -10.87
N SER A 189 21.97 0.04 -12.04
CA SER A 189 20.83 -0.24 -12.93
C SER A 189 19.83 -1.22 -12.28
N GLU A 190 20.33 -2.29 -11.67
CA GLU A 190 19.52 -3.28 -10.97
C GLU A 190 18.87 -2.68 -9.71
N ALA A 191 19.63 -1.83 -8.99
CA ALA A 191 19.13 -1.10 -7.83
C ALA A 191 17.97 -0.15 -8.19
N ILE A 192 18.10 0.63 -9.28
CA ILE A 192 17.05 1.51 -9.80
C ILE A 192 15.79 0.71 -10.14
N VAL A 193 15.93 -0.41 -10.86
CA VAL A 193 14.80 -1.27 -11.22
C VAL A 193 14.11 -1.83 -9.96
N THR A 194 14.88 -2.23 -8.96
CA THR A 194 14.36 -2.72 -7.68
C THR A 194 13.54 -1.64 -6.97
N VAL A 195 14.03 -0.39 -6.93
CA VAL A 195 13.27 0.73 -6.34
C VAL A 195 11.99 1.01 -7.13
N ILE A 196 12.04 1.01 -8.47
CA ILE A 196 10.84 1.18 -9.32
C ILE A 196 9.80 0.11 -9.00
N ILE A 197 10.20 -1.16 -8.96
CA ILE A 197 9.29 -2.28 -8.67
C ILE A 197 8.70 -2.11 -7.27
N GLY A 198 9.52 -1.81 -6.27
CA GLY A 198 9.08 -1.57 -4.90
C GLY A 198 8.07 -0.42 -4.79
N LEU A 199 8.32 0.71 -5.46
CA LEU A 199 7.40 1.85 -5.51
C LEU A 199 6.08 1.49 -6.20
N GLY A 200 6.13 0.70 -7.27
CA GLY A 200 4.94 0.22 -7.98
C GLY A 200 4.09 -0.71 -7.11
N ILE A 201 4.71 -1.66 -6.41
CA ILE A 201 4.02 -2.55 -5.47
C ILE A 201 3.43 -1.74 -4.32
N ALA A 202 4.20 -0.82 -3.72
CA ALA A 202 3.71 0.03 -2.64
C ALA A 202 2.49 0.86 -3.08
N LEU A 203 2.55 1.47 -4.27
CA LEU A 203 1.43 2.23 -4.84
C LEU A 203 0.21 1.34 -5.07
N HIS A 204 0.40 0.17 -5.67
CA HIS A 204 -0.68 -0.79 -5.92
C HIS A 204 -1.37 -1.17 -4.59
N VAL A 205 -0.57 -1.46 -3.57
CA VAL A 205 -1.07 -1.82 -2.25
C VAL A 205 -1.80 -0.65 -1.57
N GLU A 206 -1.31 0.58 -1.69
CA GLU A 206 -1.99 1.78 -1.15
C GLU A 206 -3.30 2.10 -1.89
N VAL A 207 -3.35 1.95 -3.21
CA VAL A 207 -4.54 2.30 -4.00
C VAL A 207 -5.63 1.23 -3.89
N PHE A 208 -5.27 -0.06 -3.94
CA PHE A 208 -6.22 -1.16 -4.01
C PHE A 208 -6.55 -1.80 -2.66
N LEU A 209 -5.56 -1.99 -1.77
CA LEU A 209 -5.80 -2.63 -0.47
C LEU A 209 -6.23 -1.64 0.62
N LEU A 210 -6.17 -0.34 0.37
CA LEU A 210 -6.61 0.71 1.30
C LEU A 210 -7.66 1.62 0.64
N PRO A 211 -8.88 1.12 0.39
CA PRO A 211 -9.94 1.93 -0.22
C PRO A 211 -10.31 3.14 0.64
N HIS A 212 -10.09 3.06 1.95
CA HIS A 212 -10.41 4.11 2.92
C HIS A 212 -9.45 5.30 2.93
N TYR A 213 -8.33 5.27 2.20
CA TYR A 213 -7.52 6.46 2.07
C TYR A 213 -8.28 7.57 1.34
N PRO A 214 -8.12 8.84 1.77
CA PRO A 214 -8.77 9.94 1.08
C PRO A 214 -8.24 10.05 -0.36
N ASN A 215 -9.13 10.38 -1.29
CA ASN A 215 -8.80 10.37 -2.72
C ASN A 215 -7.67 11.34 -3.08
N TRP A 216 -7.56 12.49 -2.40
CA TRP A 216 -6.46 13.44 -2.59
C TRP A 216 -5.09 12.81 -2.24
N PHE A 217 -5.03 11.94 -1.24
CA PHE A 217 -3.78 11.29 -0.83
C PHE A 217 -3.38 10.23 -1.85
N LYS A 218 -4.33 9.43 -2.34
CA LYS A 218 -4.09 8.48 -3.44
C LYS A 218 -3.62 9.20 -4.70
N ALA A 219 -4.24 10.33 -5.05
CA ALA A 219 -3.84 11.17 -6.17
C ALA A 219 -2.38 11.62 -6.04
N LEU A 220 -2.03 12.13 -4.86
CA LEU A 220 -0.68 12.60 -4.55
C LEU A 220 0.35 11.48 -4.67
N ARG A 221 0.03 10.29 -4.14
CA ARG A 221 0.89 9.09 -4.25
C ARG A 221 1.10 8.66 -5.71
N ILE A 222 0.05 8.65 -6.52
CA ILE A 222 0.14 8.34 -7.95
C ILE A 222 1.06 9.34 -8.67
N VAL A 223 0.90 10.65 -8.42
CA VAL A 223 1.72 11.68 -9.06
C VAL A 223 3.20 11.53 -8.65
N VAL A 224 3.48 11.37 -7.36
CA VAL A 224 4.85 11.22 -6.86
C VAL A 224 5.54 10.00 -7.44
N THR A 225 4.86 8.86 -7.46
CA THR A 225 5.41 7.61 -8.00
C THR A 225 5.61 7.67 -9.51
N LEU A 226 4.72 8.33 -10.27
CA LEU A 226 4.92 8.59 -11.69
C LEU A 226 6.15 9.47 -11.94
N VAL A 227 6.29 10.58 -11.22
CA VAL A 227 7.46 11.47 -11.35
C VAL A 227 8.74 10.72 -11.01
N ALA A 228 8.76 9.97 -9.90
CA ALA A 228 9.91 9.16 -9.52
C ALA A 228 10.25 8.11 -10.59
N PHE A 229 9.24 7.41 -11.13
CA PHE A 229 9.40 6.42 -12.19
C PHE A 229 10.05 7.03 -13.44
N PHE A 230 9.48 8.12 -13.98
CA PHE A 230 10.05 8.78 -15.15
C PHE A 230 11.45 9.29 -14.89
N SER A 231 11.71 9.83 -13.69
CA SER A 231 13.04 10.29 -13.31
C SER A 231 14.09 9.17 -13.31
N PHE A 232 13.73 7.99 -12.79
CA PHE A 232 14.61 6.83 -12.82
C PHE A 232 14.80 6.29 -14.25
N VAL A 233 13.76 6.29 -15.08
CA VAL A 233 13.86 5.91 -16.49
C VAL A 233 14.83 6.83 -17.22
N ILE A 234 14.75 8.15 -17.00
CA ILE A 234 15.70 9.11 -17.58
C ILE A 234 17.13 8.77 -17.14
N THR A 235 17.36 8.49 -15.86
CA THR A 235 18.70 8.09 -15.37
C THR A 235 19.23 6.83 -16.06
N LEU A 236 18.36 5.82 -16.28
CA LEU A 236 18.74 4.61 -17.03
C LEU A 236 19.06 4.91 -18.49
N LEU A 237 18.28 5.78 -19.14
CA LEU A 237 18.52 6.20 -20.52
C LEU A 237 19.84 6.97 -20.66
N VAL A 238 20.10 7.92 -19.76
CA VAL A 238 21.37 8.67 -19.69
C VAL A 238 22.56 7.72 -19.56
N LYS A 239 22.47 6.70 -18.69
CA LYS A 239 23.52 5.68 -18.56
C LYS A 239 23.75 4.90 -19.86
N GLY A 240 22.70 4.65 -20.63
CA GLY A 240 22.79 3.95 -21.91
C GLY A 240 23.34 4.82 -23.06
N ILE A 241 23.09 6.13 -23.02
CA ILE A 241 23.48 7.09 -24.08
C ILE A 241 24.91 7.61 -23.85
N TYR A 242 25.25 7.95 -22.60
CA TYR A 242 26.52 8.58 -22.26
C TYR A 242 27.49 7.58 -21.63
N PRO A 243 28.73 7.43 -22.16
CA PRO A 243 29.72 6.57 -21.55
C PRO A 243 30.09 7.06 -20.15
N GLU A 244 30.31 6.12 -19.22
CA GLU A 244 30.89 6.42 -17.91
C GLU A 244 32.25 7.09 -18.10
N LYS A 245 32.38 8.38 -17.76
CA LYS A 245 33.68 9.02 -17.56
C LYS A 245 34.27 8.51 -16.24
N GLY A 246 34.74 7.26 -16.24
CA GLY A 246 35.53 6.73 -15.14
C GLY A 246 36.90 7.42 -15.09
N PRO A 247 37.49 7.61 -13.90
CA PRO A 247 38.91 7.94 -13.82
C PRO A 247 39.69 6.79 -14.48
N LYS A 248 40.46 7.10 -15.53
CA LYS A 248 41.40 6.14 -16.14
C LYS A 248 42.27 5.59 -15.01
N ARG A 249 42.29 4.26 -14.81
CA ARG A 249 43.33 3.64 -13.98
C ARG A 249 44.68 3.98 -14.62
N PRO A 250 45.63 4.62 -13.91
CA PRO A 250 47.00 4.71 -14.41
C PRO A 250 47.60 3.30 -14.35
N GLY A 251 47.64 2.59 -15.49
CA GLY A 251 48.29 1.27 -15.51
C GLY A 251 47.85 0.26 -16.58
N GLN A 252 47.26 0.66 -17.70
CA GLN A 252 47.33 -0.17 -18.91
C GLN A 252 48.30 0.50 -19.88
N VAL A 253 49.56 0.06 -19.81
CA VAL A 253 50.55 0.16 -20.88
C VAL A 253 50.32 -1.04 -21.79
N GLU A 254 50.50 -0.80 -23.09
CA GLU A 254 50.36 -1.69 -24.26
C GLU A 254 50.57 -3.20 -24.04
#